data_AF-A0A522ACB0-F1
#
_entry.id   AF-A0A522ACB0-F1
#
_cell.length_a   1.000
_cell.length_b   1.000
_cell.length_c   1.000
_cell.angle_alpha   90.00
_cell.angle_beta   90.00
_cell.angle_gamma   90.00
#
_symmetry.space_group_name_H-M   'P 1'
#
loop_
_entity.id
_entity.type
_entity.pdbx_description
1 polymer ?
#
loop_
_entity_poly.entity_id
_entity_poly.type
_entity_poly.pdbx_seq_one_letter_code
_entity_poly.pdbx_strand_id
1 'polypeptide(L)'
;MALELLKSTRTAGVETTKIDVYHIAVNGDVAFTARADHMRCADGSIIESLPLVVGITLKNGKIVPQADFYDPSGLLAIFSLPSAQNAR
;
A
#
# COMPACT_ATOMS: atom_id res chain seq x y z
N MET A 1 16.56 0.02 -13.00
CA MET A 1 16.70 -0.43 -11.60
C MET A 1 15.29 -0.67 -11.09
N ALA A 2 14.82 -1.91 -11.14
CA ALA A 2 13.45 -2.26 -10.80
C ALA A 2 13.35 -2.43 -9.28
N LEU A 3 12.43 -1.69 -8.67
CA LEU A 3 12.10 -1.84 -7.25
C LEU A 3 11.33 -3.17 -7.13
N GLU A 4 11.97 -4.22 -6.61
CA GLU A 4 11.29 -5.47 -6.32
C GLU A 4 10.22 -5.20 -5.25
N LEU A 5 8.96 -5.44 -5.62
CA LEU A 5 7.81 -5.41 -4.73
C LEU A 5 8.10 -6.28 -3.50
N LEU A 6 7.95 -5.70 -2.31
CA LEU A 6 7.79 -6.48 -1.08
C LEU A 6 6.68 -7.50 -1.31
N LYS A 7 7.03 -8.78 -1.28
CA LYS A 7 6.07 -9.90 -1.32
C LYS A 7 5.19 -9.80 -0.08
N SER A 8 4.00 -9.24 -0.25
CA SER A 8 2.91 -9.32 0.73
C SER A 8 2.59 -10.79 0.98
N THR A 9 2.84 -11.24 2.19
CA THR A 9 2.44 -12.56 2.66
C THR A 9 0.92 -12.63 2.74
N ARG A 10 0.30 -13.19 1.69
CA ARG A 10 -1.10 -13.69 1.60
C ARG A 10 -2.11 -13.04 2.56
N THR A 11 -2.26 -11.73 2.50
CA THR A 11 -3.26 -11.01 3.28
C THR A 11 -4.40 -10.64 2.34
N ALA A 12 -5.62 -11.14 2.62
CA ALA A 12 -6.87 -10.81 1.92
C ALA A 12 -6.92 -11.03 0.38
N GLY A 13 -6.03 -11.84 -0.21
CA GLY A 13 -6.05 -12.11 -1.65
C GLY A 13 -5.36 -11.03 -2.51
N VAL A 14 -4.68 -10.07 -1.90
CA VAL A 14 -3.86 -9.07 -2.61
C VAL A 14 -2.64 -9.76 -3.23
N GLU A 15 -2.49 -9.66 -4.55
CA GLU A 15 -1.31 -10.15 -5.28
C GLU A 15 -0.39 -8.99 -5.68
N THR A 16 -0.95 -7.88 -6.17
CA THR A 16 -0.18 -6.73 -6.63
C THR A 16 -0.77 -5.41 -6.12
N THR A 17 0.09 -4.40 -5.97
CA THR A 17 -0.34 -3.02 -5.72
C THR A 17 0.16 -2.14 -6.86
N LYS A 18 -0.75 -1.48 -7.57
CA LYS A 18 -0.41 -0.42 -8.53
C LYS A 18 -0.41 0.90 -7.79
N ILE A 19 0.64 1.69 -7.96
CA ILE A 19 0.80 2.99 -7.31
C ILE A 19 0.72 4.09 -8.35
N ASP A 20 -0.26 4.99 -8.20
CA ASP A 20 -0.39 6.19 -9.03
C ASP A 20 0.05 7.40 -8.20
N VAL A 21 1.26 7.91 -8.45
CA VAL A 21 1.82 9.08 -7.77
C VAL A 21 1.38 10.36 -8.47
N TYR A 22 0.67 11.23 -7.74
CA TYR A 22 0.19 12.51 -8.26
C TYR A 22 1.20 13.63 -8.01
N HIS A 23 1.77 13.66 -6.81
CA HIS A 23 2.73 14.68 -6.40
C HIS A 23 3.87 14.06 -5.59
N ILE A 24 5.06 14.63 -5.77
CA ILE A 24 6.24 14.34 -4.97
C ILE A 24 6.94 15.64 -4.58
N ALA A 25 7.37 15.71 -3.33
CA ALA A 25 8.22 16.78 -2.81
C ALA A 25 9.31 16.19 -1.93
N VAL A 26 10.45 16.86 -1.83
CA VAL A 26 11.58 16.42 -0.99
C VAL A 26 12.01 17.57 -0.09
N ASN A 27 12.23 17.28 1.19
CA ASN A 27 12.81 18.21 2.14
C ASN A 27 13.83 17.48 3.02
N GLY A 28 15.11 17.82 2.84
CA GLY A 28 16.22 17.09 3.46
C GLY A 28 16.20 15.61 3.08
N ASP A 29 16.17 14.75 4.09
CA ASP A 29 16.19 13.29 3.93
C ASP A 29 14.79 12.66 3.78
N VAL A 30 13.74 13.47 3.64
CA VAL A 30 12.36 12.99 3.56
C VAL A 30 11.73 13.32 2.20
N ALA A 31 11.23 12.29 1.52
CA ALA A 31 10.37 12.42 0.35
C ALA A 31 8.90 12.27 0.76
N PHE A 32 8.07 13.23 0.37
CA PHE A 32 6.63 13.23 0.57
C PHE A 32 5.95 12.89 -0.75
N THR A 33 4.99 11.97 -0.72
CA THR A 33 4.17 11.63 -1.88
C THR A 33 2.69 11.78 -1.56
N ALA A 34 1.93 12.33 -2.51
CA ALA A 34 0.48 12.17 -2.55
C ALA A 34 0.18 11.21 -3.70
N ARG A 35 -0.45 10.07 -3.39
CA ARG A 35 -0.63 8.97 -4.33
C ARG A 35 -1.89 8.15 -4.03
N ALA A 36 -2.26 7.28 -4.95
CA ALA A 36 -3.23 6.21 -4.71
C ALA A 36 -2.56 4.84 -4.85
N ASP A 37 -2.75 3.98 -3.84
CA ASP A 37 -2.30 2.59 -3.87
C ASP A 37 -3.52 1.69 -4.17
N HIS A 38 -3.52 1.07 -5.34
CA HIS A 38 -4.57 0.19 -5.83
C HIS A 38 -4.19 -1.27 -5.58
N MET A 39 -4.79 -1.88 -4.57
CA MET A 39 -4.57 -3.30 -4.24
C MET A 39 -5.39 -4.17 -5.19
N ARG A 40 -4.76 -5.19 -5.77
CA ARG A 40 -5.35 -6.04 -6.81
C ARG A 40 -5.26 -7.52 -6.49
N CYS A 41 -6.33 -8.24 -6.83
CA CYS A 41 -6.37 -9.70 -6.91
C CYS A 41 -5.55 -10.22 -8.09
N ALA A 42 -5.35 -11.55 -8.13
CA ALA A 42 -4.64 -12.20 -9.23
C ALA A 42 -5.36 -12.17 -10.58
N ASP A 43 -6.68 -12.00 -10.57
CA ASP A 43 -7.47 -11.76 -11.78
C ASP A 43 -7.40 -10.30 -12.27
N GLY A 44 -6.66 -9.44 -11.58
CA GLY A 44 -6.51 -8.02 -11.88
C GLY A 44 -7.63 -7.12 -11.36
N SER A 45 -8.68 -7.68 -10.74
CA SER A 45 -9.72 -6.89 -10.06
C SER A 45 -9.13 -6.10 -8.90
N ILE A 46 -9.70 -4.91 -8.65
CA ILE A 46 -9.27 -4.04 -7.55
C ILE A 46 -10.02 -4.45 -6.29
N ILE A 47 -9.26 -4.75 -5.23
CA ILE A 47 -9.78 -5.01 -3.88
C ILE A 47 -10.15 -3.69 -3.22
N GLU A 48 -9.23 -2.73 -3.26
CA GLU A 48 -9.40 -1.41 -2.66
C GLU A 48 -8.42 -0.40 -3.28
N SER A 49 -8.80 0.87 -3.30
CA SER A 49 -7.93 1.97 -3.70
C SER A 49 -7.78 2.97 -2.56
N LEU A 50 -6.58 3.07 -2.02
CA LEU A 50 -6.29 3.93 -0.89
C LEU A 50 -5.65 5.23 -1.38
N PRO A 51 -6.33 6.38 -1.28
CA PRO A 51 -5.67 7.67 -1.41
C PRO A 51 -4.87 7.94 -0.13
N LEU A 52 -3.58 8.23 -0.27
CA LEU A 52 -2.68 8.40 0.88
C LEU A 52 -1.60 9.45 0.66
N VAL A 53 -1.20 10.05 1.78
CA VAL A 53 0.00 10.88 1.87
C VAL A 53 1.05 10.10 2.64
N VAL A 54 2.27 10.04 2.09
CA VAL A 54 3.35 9.23 2.66
C VAL A 54 4.62 10.01 2.81
N GLY A 55 5.24 9.89 3.99
CA GLY A 55 6.60 10.33 4.25
C GLY A 55 7.58 9.15 4.20
N ILE A 56 8.54 9.23 3.29
CA ILE A 56 9.62 8.25 3.10
C ILE A 56 10.93 8.89 3.55
N THR A 57 11.43 8.47 4.70
CA THR A 57 12.73 8.94 5.21
C THR A 57 13.84 8.04 4.71
N LEU A 58 14.90 8.63 4.18
CA LEU A 58 16.09 7.96 3.70
C LEU A 58 17.23 8.15 4.72
N LYS A 59 17.85 7.07 5.18
CA LYS A 59 19.07 7.12 6.00
C LYS A 59 20.11 6.19 5.41
N ASN A 60 21.28 6.73 5.07
CA ASN A 60 22.38 5.97 4.44
C ASN A 60 21.93 5.20 3.18
N GLY A 61 21.12 5.86 2.33
CA GLY A 61 20.60 5.27 1.09
C GLY A 61 19.52 4.19 1.30
N LYS A 62 19.02 4.00 2.52
CA LYS A 62 17.97 3.03 2.85
C LYS A 62 16.72 3.74 3.34
N ILE A 63 15.55 3.21 2.99
CA ILE A 63 14.29 3.64 3.59
C ILE A 63 14.27 3.18 5.05
N VAL A 64 14.07 4.10 5.98
CA VAL A 64 13.76 3.81 7.40
C VAL A 64 12.24 3.78 7.59
N PRO A 65 11.69 3.46 8.78
CA PRO A 65 10.23 3.27 8.93
C PRO A 65 9.41 4.39 8.31
N GLN A 66 8.49 3.97 7.43
CA GLN A 66 7.62 4.82 6.63
C GLN A 66 6.35 5.16 7.42
N ALA A 67 5.84 6.38 7.26
CA ALA A 67 4.56 6.79 7.82
C ALA A 67 3.56 7.03 6.68
N ASP A 68 2.46 6.28 6.72
CA ASP A 68 1.37 6.35 5.75
C ASP A 68 0.14 6.96 6.43
N PHE A 69 -0.38 8.05 5.86
CA PHE A 69 -1.55 8.76 6.36
C PHE A 69 -2.71 8.58 5.38
N TYR A 70 -3.74 7.87 5.83
CA TYR A 70 -4.95 7.56 5.06
C TYR A 70 -6.11 7.20 6.01
N ASP A 71 -7.34 7.12 5.48
CA ASP A 71 -8.48 6.58 6.20
C ASP A 71 -8.46 5.04 6.15
N PRO A 72 -8.28 4.32 7.28
CA PRO A 72 -8.21 2.86 7.27
C PRO A 72 -9.58 2.17 7.21
N SER A 73 -10.70 2.90 7.20
CA SER A 73 -12.04 2.34 7.31
C SER A 73 -12.34 1.26 6.25
N GLY A 74 -12.03 1.53 4.99
CA GLY A 74 -12.22 0.58 3.89
C GLY A 74 -11.40 -0.70 4.04
N LEU A 75 -10.13 -0.54 4.44
CA LEU A 75 -9.23 -1.68 4.66
C LEU A 75 -9.67 -2.53 5.87
N LEU A 76 -10.09 -1.89 6.95
CA LEU A 76 -10.60 -2.58 8.14
C LEU A 76 -11.89 -3.33 7.83
N ALA A 77 -12.78 -2.80 6.99
CA ALA A 77 -13.99 -3.52 6.58
C ALA A 77 -13.66 -4.82 5.85
N ILE A 78 -12.63 -4.84 4.99
CA ILE A 78 -12.16 -6.04 4.27
C ILE A 78 -11.62 -7.08 5.25
N PHE A 79 -10.80 -6.66 6.22
CA PHE A 79 -10.22 -7.58 7.21
C PHE A 79 -11.20 -8.00 8.32
N SER A 80 -12.31 -7.28 8.50
CA SER A 80 -13.34 -7.60 9.50
C SER A 80 -14.37 -8.61 8.99
N LEU A 81 -14.29 -9.04 7.72
CA LEU A 81 -15.10 -10.13 7.21
C LEU A 81 -14.66 -11.44 7.87
N PRO A 82 -15.59 -12.28 8.38
CA PRO A 82 -15.26 -13.62 8.85
C PRO A 82 -14.47 -14.34 7.74
N SER A 83 -13.33 -14.94 8.09
CA SER A 83 -12.61 -15.79 7.14
C SER A 83 -13.61 -16.79 6.56
N ALA A 84 -13.74 -16.83 5.23
CA ALA A 84 -14.56 -17.81 4.52
C ALA A 84 -13.92 -19.22 4.61
N GLN A 85 -13.60 -19.67 5.82
CA GLN A 85 -13.09 -21.00 6.13
C GLN A 85 -14.18 -21.96 6.62
N ASN A 86 -15.44 -21.51 6.71
CA ASN A 86 -16.57 -22.37 7.13
C ASN A 86 -17.74 -22.34 6.13
N ALA A 87 -17.47 -22.56 4.84
CA ALA A 87 -18.51 -22.86 3.88
C ALA A 87 -18.23 -24.20 3.17
N ARG A 88 -18.54 -25.27 3.92
CA ARG A 88 -18.74 -26.68 3.52
C ARG A 88 -17.52 -27.51 3.14
#